data_AF-A0A522F731-F1
#
_entry.id   AF-A0A522F731-F1
#
_cell.length_a   1.000
_cell.length_b   1.000
_cell.length_c   1.000
_cell.angle_alpha   90.00
_cell.angle_beta   90.00
_cell.angle_gamma   90.00
#
_symmetry.space_group_name_H-M   'P 1'
#
loop_
_entity.id
_entity.type
_entity.pdbx_description
1 polymer ?
#
loop_
_entity_poly.entity_id
_entity_poly.type
_entity_poly.pdbx_seq_one_letter_code
_entity_poly.pdbx_strand_id
1 'polypeptide(L)'
;MSQPINPSVITDLHKNCLIQWKAQGVKLQHQGFYQFVEENHAFNYQLWHAEDRARREDMGFEFVYQAKREIDHCNQQRNNRMESMDEWLYKTLEPAEPTVCPVNSESPGMMIDRLSILSLKAYHMALQVERQDVNEEHRQTCARKLATIQQQLNQLSQCLGDFLRDAQNKVRTFRVY
;
A
#
# COMPACT_ATOMS: atom_id res chain seq x y z
N MET A 1 -3.12 -25.98 -7.97
CA MET A 1 -4.03 -24.82 -8.09
C MET A 1 -3.67 -23.86 -6.98
N SER A 2 -3.17 -22.67 -7.33
CA SER A 2 -2.87 -21.61 -6.35
C SER A 2 -4.17 -21.12 -5.72
N GLN A 3 -4.18 -20.88 -4.40
CA GLN A 3 -5.37 -20.33 -3.74
C GLN A 3 -5.72 -18.95 -4.31
N PRO A 4 -7.01 -18.61 -4.45
CA PRO A 4 -7.44 -17.30 -4.92
C PRO A 4 -6.95 -16.21 -3.97
N ILE A 5 -6.33 -15.16 -4.51
CA ILE A 5 -5.87 -14.01 -3.74
C ILE A 5 -7.08 -13.25 -3.20
N ASN A 6 -7.16 -13.10 -1.88
CA ASN A 6 -8.23 -12.35 -1.22
C ASN A 6 -7.70 -10.96 -0.76
N PRO A 7 -8.29 -9.84 -1.23
CA PRO A 7 -7.92 -8.50 -0.81
C PRO A 7 -7.95 -8.27 0.71
N SER A 8 -8.83 -8.97 1.45
CA SER A 8 -8.89 -8.83 2.91
C SER A 8 -7.60 -9.29 3.59
N VAL A 9 -6.98 -10.36 3.08
CA VAL A 9 -5.69 -10.87 3.58
C VAL A 9 -4.58 -9.84 3.37
N ILE A 10 -4.61 -9.12 2.26
CA ILE A 10 -3.65 -8.04 1.96
C ILE A 10 -3.83 -6.88 2.95
N THR A 11 -5.07 -6.45 3.19
CA THR A 11 -5.33 -5.35 4.14
C THR A 11 -5.00 -5.73 5.58
N ASP A 12 -5.26 -6.98 5.97
CA ASP A 12 -4.90 -7.50 7.28
C ASP A 12 -3.38 -7.62 7.44
N LEU A 13 -2.67 -8.10 6.41
CA LEU A 13 -1.21 -8.13 6.36
C LEU A 13 -0.65 -6.72 6.61
N HIS A 14 -1.09 -5.71 5.84
CA HIS A 14 -0.63 -4.33 6.03
C HIS A 14 -0.84 -3.86 7.47
N LYS A 15 -2.05 -4.02 8.01
CA LYS A 15 -2.37 -3.60 9.38
C LYS A 15 -1.48 -4.28 10.42
N ASN A 16 -1.28 -5.60 10.30
CA ASN A 16 -0.49 -6.37 11.24
C ASN A 16 1.00 -5.99 11.17
N CYS A 17 1.54 -5.78 9.96
CA CYS A 17 2.89 -5.30 9.76
C CYS A 17 3.14 -3.96 10.47
N LEU A 18 2.22 -2.98 10.36
CA LEU A 18 2.40 -1.68 11.03
C LEU A 18 2.49 -1.80 12.56
N ILE A 19 1.63 -2.64 13.15
CA ILE A 19 1.65 -2.90 14.60
C ILE A 19 2.98 -3.55 15.00
N GLN A 20 3.43 -4.55 14.26
CA GLN A 20 4.67 -5.28 14.55
C GLN A 20 5.91 -4.41 14.34
N TRP A 21 5.99 -3.70 13.22
CA TRP A 21 7.15 -2.86 12.87
C TRP A 21 7.29 -1.66 13.79
N LYS A 22 6.18 -1.10 14.28
CA LYS A 22 6.23 -0.06 15.32
C LYS A 22 6.89 -0.56 16.60
N ALA A 23 6.67 -1.82 16.97
CA ALA A 23 7.19 -2.40 18.21
C ALA A 23 8.61 -2.96 18.08
N GLN A 24 8.96 -3.54 16.92
CA GLN A 24 10.15 -4.39 16.79
C GLN A 24 11.05 -4.03 15.59
N GLY A 25 10.71 -2.98 14.83
CA GLY A 25 11.34 -2.68 13.55
C GLY A 25 10.86 -3.58 12.41
N VAL A 26 11.27 -3.24 11.19
CA VAL A 26 10.86 -3.97 9.98
C VAL A 26 11.48 -5.38 9.97
N LYS A 27 10.61 -6.39 9.95
CA LYS A 27 10.97 -7.80 9.77
C LYS A 27 10.00 -8.42 8.76
N LEU A 28 10.55 -9.00 7.71
CA LEU A 28 9.81 -9.66 6.64
C LEU A 28 9.66 -11.15 6.96
N GLN A 29 8.48 -11.70 6.72
CA GLN A 29 8.06 -13.02 7.20
C GLN A 29 7.31 -13.82 6.13
N HIS A 30 6.80 -13.14 5.11
CA HIS A 30 5.92 -13.74 4.11
C HIS A 30 6.72 -14.34 2.95
N GLN A 31 6.09 -15.27 2.23
CA GLN A 31 6.68 -15.97 1.08
C GLN A 31 5.73 -15.90 -0.12
N GLY A 32 6.27 -16.17 -1.31
CA GLY A 32 5.50 -16.18 -2.55
C GLY A 32 4.91 -14.80 -2.85
N PHE A 33 3.64 -14.75 -3.28
CA PHE A 33 2.99 -13.48 -3.62
C PHE A 33 2.98 -12.48 -2.46
N TYR A 34 2.68 -12.95 -1.23
CA TYR A 34 2.59 -12.08 -0.06
C TYR A 34 3.94 -11.51 0.38
N GLN A 35 5.06 -12.10 -0.06
CA GLN A 35 6.39 -11.51 0.12
C GLN A 35 6.48 -10.17 -0.63
N PHE A 36 6.03 -10.11 -1.90
CA PHE A 36 6.05 -8.87 -2.68
C PHE A 36 5.13 -7.81 -2.08
N VAL A 37 3.97 -8.21 -1.57
CA VAL A 37 3.04 -7.32 -0.85
C VAL A 37 3.71 -6.75 0.40
N GLU A 38 4.32 -7.60 1.23
CA GLU A 38 4.99 -7.19 2.46
C GLU A 38 6.21 -6.29 2.18
N GLU A 39 7.02 -6.62 1.19
CA GLU A 39 8.16 -5.81 0.77
C GLU A 39 7.73 -4.44 0.22
N ASN A 40 6.69 -4.40 -0.64
CA ASN A 40 6.10 -3.14 -1.09
C ASN A 40 5.63 -2.29 0.10
N HIS A 41 4.96 -2.92 1.07
CA HIS A 41 4.47 -2.22 2.26
C HIS A 41 5.63 -1.72 3.15
N ALA A 42 6.71 -2.49 3.26
CA ALA A 42 7.90 -2.10 4.01
C ALA A 42 8.60 -0.88 3.39
N PHE A 43 8.73 -0.83 2.07
CA PHE A 43 9.28 0.34 1.38
C PHE A 43 8.36 1.56 1.50
N ASN A 44 7.04 1.38 1.43
CA ASN A 44 6.08 2.46 1.72
C ASN A 44 6.19 2.97 3.17
N TYR A 45 6.39 2.08 4.15
CA TYR A 45 6.59 2.45 5.54
C TYR A 45 7.90 3.24 5.75
N GLN A 46 9.01 2.77 5.17
CA GLN A 46 10.29 3.47 5.23
C GLN A 46 10.22 4.83 4.53
N LEU A 47 9.59 4.88 3.36
CA LEU A 47 9.32 6.11 2.62
C LEU A 47 8.59 7.14 3.47
N TRP A 48 7.54 6.73 4.20
CA TRP A 48 6.81 7.62 5.11
C TRP A 48 7.74 8.28 6.14
N HIS A 49 8.59 7.49 6.80
CA HIS A 49 9.53 8.02 7.80
C HIS A 49 10.63 8.89 7.18
N ALA A 50 11.10 8.54 5.98
CA ALA A 50 12.06 9.34 5.25
C ALA A 50 11.46 10.70 4.84
N GLU A 51 10.20 10.73 4.41
CA GLU A 51 9.46 11.98 4.15
C GLU A 51 9.32 12.83 5.42
N ASP A 52 9.00 12.23 6.56
CA ASP A 52 8.92 12.96 7.84
C ASP A 52 10.27 13.56 8.24
N ARG A 53 11.38 12.84 8.01
CA ARG A 53 12.74 13.40 8.21
C ARG A 53 13.02 14.54 7.23
N ALA A 54 12.65 14.39 5.96
CA ALA A 54 12.89 15.41 4.95
C ALA A 54 12.07 16.70 5.14
N ARG A 55 11.01 16.68 5.96
CA ARG A 55 10.19 17.86 6.33
C ARG A 55 10.74 18.63 7.54
N ARG A 56 11.79 18.13 8.21
CA ARG A 56 12.40 18.80 9.37
C ARG A 56 13.22 20.01 8.92
N GLU A 57 12.97 21.17 9.53
CA GLU A 57 13.69 22.42 9.24
C GLU A 57 14.84 22.68 10.24
N ASP A 58 14.88 21.93 11.34
CA ASP A 58 15.76 22.14 12.49
C ASP A 58 17.00 21.24 12.52
N MET A 59 17.16 20.33 11.55
CA MET A 59 18.23 19.31 11.52
C MET A 59 19.36 19.60 10.51
N GLY A 60 19.26 20.69 9.74
CA GLY A 60 20.25 21.09 8.74
C GLY A 60 20.16 20.34 7.41
N PHE A 61 20.89 20.84 6.40
CA PHE A 61 20.76 20.39 5.00
C PHE A 61 21.21 18.93 4.79
N GLU A 62 22.22 18.46 5.51
CA GLU A 62 22.77 17.10 5.32
C GLU A 62 21.75 16.04 5.75
N PHE A 63 21.05 16.25 6.87
CA PHE A 63 19.98 15.37 7.34
C PHE A 63 18.85 15.26 6.32
N VAL A 64 18.42 16.39 5.76
CA VAL A 64 17.38 16.45 4.71
C VAL A 64 17.87 15.77 3.43
N TYR A 65 19.12 15.99 3.03
CA TYR A 65 19.71 15.36 1.85
C TYR A 65 19.71 13.84 1.97
N GLN A 66 20.17 13.28 3.09
CA GLN A 66 20.16 11.84 3.33
C GLN A 66 18.73 11.27 3.28
N ALA A 67 17.77 11.96 3.88
CA ALA A 67 16.35 11.59 3.81
C ALA A 67 15.82 11.59 2.36
N LYS A 68 16.21 12.56 1.54
CA LYS A 68 15.85 12.60 0.11
C LYS A 68 16.43 11.43 -0.68
N ARG A 69 17.68 11.02 -0.41
CA ARG A 69 18.28 9.83 -1.04
C ARG A 69 17.53 8.56 -0.67
N GLU A 70 17.07 8.45 0.57
CA GLU A 70 16.27 7.32 1.02
C GLU A 70 14.86 7.31 0.40
N ILE A 71 14.23 8.48 0.24
CA ILE A 71 12.96 8.64 -0.49
C ILE A 71 13.09 8.13 -1.93
N ASP A 72 14.14 8.54 -2.65
CA ASP A 72 14.39 8.10 -4.02
C ASP A 72 14.53 6.57 -4.08
N HIS A 73 15.32 5.99 -3.18
CA HIS A 73 15.50 4.55 -3.09
C HIS A 73 14.18 3.82 -2.79
N CYS A 74 13.44 4.23 -1.77
CA CYS A 74 12.20 3.58 -1.37
C CYS A 74 11.14 3.68 -2.47
N ASN A 75 11.05 4.82 -3.18
CA ASN A 75 10.15 4.97 -4.31
C ASN A 75 10.47 4.00 -5.46
N GLN A 76 11.75 3.82 -5.78
CA GLN A 76 12.13 2.84 -6.79
C GLN A 76 11.77 1.41 -6.34
N GLN A 77 12.10 1.06 -5.10
CA GLN A 77 11.87 -0.30 -4.62
C GLN A 77 10.39 -0.66 -4.49
N ARG A 78 9.53 0.27 -4.02
CA ARG A 78 8.08 0.00 -3.97
C ARG A 78 7.48 -0.19 -5.38
N ASN A 79 7.96 0.56 -6.38
CA ASN A 79 7.54 0.38 -7.77
C ASN A 79 8.00 -0.96 -8.33
N ASN A 80 9.25 -1.36 -8.08
CA ASN A 80 9.75 -2.69 -8.48
C ASN A 80 8.89 -3.82 -7.87
N ARG A 81 8.43 -3.66 -6.62
CA ARG A 81 7.54 -4.65 -5.97
C ARG A 81 6.12 -4.60 -6.48
N MET A 82 5.62 -3.42 -6.84
CA MET A 82 4.36 -3.27 -7.56
C MET A 82 4.40 -4.06 -8.89
N GLU A 83 5.45 -3.88 -9.69
CA GLU A 83 5.66 -4.61 -10.95
C GLU A 83 5.82 -6.13 -10.71
N SER A 84 6.55 -6.53 -9.66
CA SER A 84 6.69 -7.95 -9.28
C SER A 84 5.33 -8.60 -8.95
N MET A 85 4.42 -7.86 -8.28
CA MET A 85 3.06 -8.32 -8.00
C MET A 85 2.25 -8.46 -9.30
N ASP A 86 2.37 -7.49 -10.21
CA ASP A 86 1.68 -7.52 -11.50
C ASP A 86 2.14 -8.69 -12.37
N GLU A 87 3.44 -8.93 -12.50
CA GLU A 87 3.97 -10.08 -13.22
C GLU A 87 3.49 -11.41 -12.63
N TRP A 88 3.50 -11.53 -11.29
CA TRP A 88 3.05 -12.73 -10.61
C TRP A 88 1.56 -12.99 -10.87
N LEU A 89 0.73 -11.94 -10.77
CA LEU A 89 -0.71 -12.02 -11.02
C LEU A 89 -1.01 -12.28 -12.49
N TYR A 90 -0.27 -11.70 -13.42
CA TYR A 90 -0.45 -11.94 -14.85
C TYR A 90 -0.17 -13.41 -15.19
N LYS A 91 0.92 -13.98 -14.66
CA LYS A 91 1.24 -15.41 -14.82
C LYS A 91 0.21 -16.33 -14.16
N THR A 92 -0.38 -15.91 -13.04
CA THR A 92 -1.32 -16.73 -12.26
C THR A 92 -2.74 -16.68 -12.81
N LEU A 93 -3.20 -15.51 -13.25
CA LEU A 93 -4.55 -15.29 -13.75
C LEU A 93 -4.66 -15.53 -15.26
N GLU A 94 -3.53 -15.52 -15.97
CA GLU A 94 -3.40 -15.65 -17.43
C GLU A 94 -4.42 -14.76 -18.17
N PRO A 95 -4.56 -13.47 -17.83
CA PRO A 95 -5.69 -12.64 -18.24
C PRO A 95 -5.81 -12.57 -19.78
N ALA A 96 -7.00 -12.25 -20.26
CA ALA A 96 -7.24 -12.17 -21.70
C ALA A 96 -6.41 -11.07 -22.36
N GLU A 97 -6.08 -11.25 -23.63
CA GLU A 97 -5.40 -10.21 -24.42
C GLU A 97 -6.24 -8.92 -24.48
N PRO A 98 -5.62 -7.73 -24.56
CA PRO A 98 -6.32 -6.45 -24.66
C PRO A 98 -7.32 -6.32 -25.81
N THR A 99 -7.23 -7.18 -26.83
CA THR A 99 -8.17 -7.24 -27.96
C THR A 99 -9.46 -8.00 -27.64
N VAL A 100 -9.47 -8.79 -26.57
CA VAL A 100 -10.59 -9.66 -26.18
C VAL A 100 -11.51 -8.98 -25.18
N CYS A 101 -10.95 -8.23 -24.23
CA CYS A 101 -11.74 -7.52 -23.21
C CYS A 101 -11.10 -6.19 -22.82
N PRO A 102 -11.88 -5.23 -22.29
CA PRO A 102 -11.36 -3.93 -21.89
C PRO A 102 -10.22 -4.00 -20.86
N VAL A 103 -9.18 -3.20 -21.07
CA VAL A 103 -8.07 -3.05 -20.13
C VAL A 103 -8.51 -2.14 -18.97
N ASN A 104 -8.23 -2.54 -17.74
CA ASN A 104 -8.42 -1.71 -16.56
C ASN A 104 -7.35 -0.61 -16.50
N SER A 105 -7.71 0.57 -15.99
CA SER A 105 -6.78 1.71 -15.94
C SER A 105 -5.61 1.51 -14.98
N GLU A 106 -5.84 0.78 -13.89
CA GLU A 106 -4.81 0.42 -12.91
C GLU A 106 -4.57 -1.10 -12.98
N SER A 107 -3.31 -1.50 -12.83
CA SER A 107 -2.97 -2.90 -12.59
C SER A 107 -3.31 -3.32 -11.15
N PRO A 108 -3.46 -4.62 -10.86
CA PRO A 108 -3.69 -5.07 -9.49
C PRO A 108 -2.60 -4.64 -8.51
N GLY A 109 -1.33 -4.64 -8.94
CA GLY A 109 -0.17 -4.20 -8.17
C GLY A 109 -0.30 -2.73 -7.77
N MET A 110 -0.70 -1.85 -8.69
CA MET A 110 -0.97 -0.43 -8.39
C MET A 110 -2.07 -0.27 -7.33
N MET A 111 -3.13 -1.06 -7.41
CA MET A 111 -4.22 -1.03 -6.43
C MET A 111 -3.73 -1.52 -5.05
N ILE A 112 -2.88 -2.54 -5.00
CA ILE A 112 -2.30 -3.06 -3.75
C ILE A 112 -1.34 -2.04 -3.10
N ASP A 113 -0.49 -1.39 -3.90
CA ASP A 113 0.39 -0.33 -3.41
C ASP A 113 -0.42 0.86 -2.84
N ARG A 114 -1.52 1.24 -3.50
CA ARG A 114 -2.46 2.25 -2.97
C ARG A 114 -3.15 1.80 -1.68
N LEU A 115 -3.50 0.51 -1.53
CA LEU A 115 -4.00 -0.05 -0.27
C LEU A 115 -2.96 0.07 0.85
N SER A 116 -1.69 -0.18 0.55
CA SER A 116 -0.57 -0.01 1.49
C SER A 116 -0.47 1.46 1.97
N ILE A 117 -0.54 2.43 1.07
CA ILE A 117 -0.52 3.86 1.41
C ILE A 117 -1.74 4.26 2.26
N LEU A 118 -2.94 3.80 1.90
CA LEU A 118 -4.16 4.09 2.67
C LEU A 118 -4.08 3.47 4.07
N SER A 119 -3.50 2.27 4.20
CA SER A 119 -3.27 1.63 5.51
C SER A 119 -2.34 2.47 6.39
N LEU A 120 -1.22 2.96 5.85
CA LEU A 120 -0.31 3.87 6.56
C LEU A 120 -1.02 5.15 7.01
N LYS A 121 -1.77 5.78 6.10
CA LYS A 121 -2.55 6.98 6.41
C LYS A 121 -3.57 6.73 7.51
N ALA A 122 -4.29 5.60 7.46
CA ALA A 122 -5.27 5.23 8.48
C ALA A 122 -4.60 5.04 9.84
N TYR A 123 -3.48 4.31 9.88
CA TYR A 123 -2.72 4.08 11.11
C TYR A 123 -2.23 5.39 11.75
N HIS A 124 -1.55 6.25 10.98
CA HIS A 124 -1.04 7.51 11.51
C HIS A 124 -2.16 8.51 11.86
N MET A 125 -3.27 8.52 11.12
CA MET A 125 -4.43 9.36 11.45
C MET A 125 -5.11 8.89 12.75
N ALA A 126 -5.20 7.58 13.00
CA ALA A 126 -5.72 7.05 14.26
C ALA A 126 -4.89 7.54 15.46
N LEU A 127 -3.56 7.55 15.33
CA LEU A 127 -2.69 8.13 16.37
C LEU A 127 -2.96 9.62 16.61
N GLN A 128 -3.30 10.40 15.58
CA GLN A 128 -3.66 11.82 15.75
C GLN A 128 -5.01 12.00 16.45
N VAL A 129 -5.97 11.09 16.27
CA VAL A 129 -7.26 11.12 16.98
C VAL A 129 -7.06 10.90 18.47
N GLU A 130 -6.12 10.05 18.86
CA GLU A 130 -5.84 9.68 20.25
C GLU A 130 -5.02 10.74 21.01
N ARG A 131 -4.55 11.80 20.34
CA ARG A 131 -3.75 12.86 20.97
C ARG A 131 -4.56 13.65 22.01
N GLN A 132 -3.99 13.75 23.21
CA GLN A 132 -4.58 14.48 24.34
C GLN A 132 -4.07 15.92 24.45
N ASP A 133 -2.98 16.27 23.76
CA ASP A 133 -2.33 17.58 23.77
C ASP A 133 -2.96 18.59 22.79
N VAL A 134 -4.11 18.25 22.20
CA VAL A 134 -4.82 19.05 21.20
C VAL A 134 -6.26 19.32 21.61
N ASN A 135 -6.87 20.35 21.03
CA ASN A 135 -8.26 20.69 21.30
C ASN A 135 -9.24 19.64 20.71
N GLU A 136 -10.48 19.68 21.17
CA GLU A 136 -11.52 18.75 20.73
C GLU A 136 -11.86 18.90 19.24
N GLU A 137 -11.86 20.13 18.71
CA GLU A 137 -12.12 20.39 17.29
C GLU A 137 -11.10 19.70 16.37
N HIS A 138 -9.82 19.69 16.76
CA HIS A 138 -8.76 18.99 16.05
C HIS A 138 -9.01 17.48 16.05
N ARG A 139 -9.34 16.89 17.21
CA ARG A 139 -9.66 15.45 17.32
C ARG A 139 -10.85 15.08 16.42
N GLN A 140 -11.92 15.86 16.43
CA GLN A 140 -13.09 15.63 15.58
C GLN A 140 -12.76 15.73 14.09
N THR A 141 -11.88 16.67 13.72
CA THR A 141 -11.40 16.80 12.34
C THR A 141 -10.56 15.59 11.92
N CYS A 142 -9.65 15.12 12.76
CA CYS A 142 -8.89 13.89 12.50
C CYS A 142 -9.79 12.65 12.43
N ALA A 143 -10.81 12.56 13.31
CA ALA A 143 -11.75 11.44 13.30
C ALA A 143 -12.57 11.36 12.01
N ARG A 144 -13.05 12.51 11.49
CA ARG A 144 -13.71 12.59 10.19
C ARG A 144 -12.79 12.15 9.04
N LYS A 145 -11.54 12.62 9.03
CA LYS A 145 -10.54 12.21 8.04
C LYS A 145 -10.27 10.70 8.10
N LEU A 146 -10.13 10.15 9.30
CA LEU A 146 -9.91 8.71 9.52
C LEU A 146 -11.08 7.90 8.94
N ALA A 147 -12.32 8.30 9.20
CA ALA A 147 -13.51 7.64 8.67
C ALA A 147 -13.51 7.63 7.13
N THR A 148 -13.17 8.75 6.49
CA THR A 148 -13.03 8.81 5.03
C THR A 148 -11.93 7.88 4.51
N ILE A 149 -10.77 7.84 5.16
CA ILE A 149 -9.67 6.95 4.75
C ILE A 149 -10.10 5.48 4.85
N GLN A 150 -10.80 5.10 5.93
CA GLN A 150 -11.31 3.74 6.12
C GLN A 150 -12.34 3.35 5.05
N GLN A 151 -13.24 4.27 4.67
CA GLN A 151 -14.17 4.07 3.57
C GLN A 151 -13.43 3.85 2.24
N GLN A 152 -12.41 4.67 1.94
CA GLN A 152 -11.59 4.52 0.74
C GLN A 152 -10.84 3.18 0.71
N LEU A 153 -10.29 2.74 1.84
CA LEU A 153 -9.59 1.46 1.97
C LEU A 153 -10.54 0.29 1.70
N ASN A 154 -11.73 0.31 2.31
CA ASN A 154 -12.75 -0.73 2.10
C ASN A 154 -13.22 -0.77 0.64
N GLN A 155 -13.49 0.39 0.04
CA GLN A 155 -13.90 0.49 -1.36
C GLN A 155 -12.82 -0.02 -2.30
N LEU A 156 -11.56 0.38 -2.12
CA LEU A 156 -10.46 -0.07 -2.97
C LEU A 156 -10.21 -1.58 -2.82
N SER A 157 -10.36 -2.13 -1.61
CA SER A 157 -10.26 -3.58 -1.36
C SER A 157 -11.34 -4.36 -2.10
N GLN A 158 -12.58 -3.86 -2.09
CA GLN A 158 -13.69 -4.43 -2.89
C GLN A 158 -13.40 -4.34 -4.39
N CYS A 159 -13.02 -3.16 -4.89
CA CYS A 159 -12.69 -2.97 -6.30
C CYS A 159 -11.56 -3.90 -6.77
N LEU A 160 -10.54 -4.14 -5.92
CA LEU A 160 -9.47 -5.08 -6.24
C LEU A 160 -10.03 -6.51 -6.35
N GLY A 161 -10.90 -6.93 -5.43
CA GLY A 161 -11.52 -8.25 -5.46
C GLY A 161 -12.39 -8.48 -6.70
N ASP A 162 -13.18 -7.48 -7.07
CA ASP A 162 -13.98 -7.53 -8.30
C ASP A 162 -13.09 -7.56 -9.53
N PHE A 163 -12.03 -6.75 -9.57
CA PHE A 163 -11.11 -6.74 -10.70
C PHE A 163 -10.37 -8.07 -10.87
N LEU A 164 -9.86 -8.67 -9.79
CA LEU A 164 -9.20 -9.98 -9.85
C LEU A 164 -10.13 -11.06 -10.39
N ARG A 165 -11.41 -11.02 -9.98
CA ARG A 165 -12.46 -11.94 -10.46
C ARG A 165 -12.76 -11.72 -11.95
N ASP A 166 -12.90 -10.47 -12.37
CA ASP A 166 -13.14 -10.12 -13.76
C ASP A 166 -11.97 -10.51 -14.67
N ALA A 167 -10.73 -10.35 -14.18
CA ALA A 167 -9.52 -10.79 -14.87
C ALA A 167 -9.47 -12.32 -15.03
N GLN A 168 -9.84 -13.05 -13.98
CA GLN A 168 -9.95 -14.52 -14.02
C GLN A 168 -11.02 -14.98 -15.03
N ASN A 169 -12.17 -14.28 -15.07
CA ASN A 169 -13.29 -14.57 -15.96
C ASN A 169 -13.14 -13.98 -17.38
N LYS A 170 -12.00 -13.34 -17.69
CA LYS A 170 -11.72 -12.71 -18.99
C LYS A 170 -12.72 -11.61 -19.38
N VAL A 171 -13.31 -10.93 -18.38
CA VAL A 171 -14.21 -9.78 -18.56
C VAL A 171 -13.43 -8.47 -18.55
N ARG A 172 -12.31 -8.44 -17.83
CA ARG A 172 -11.33 -7.34 -17.80
C ARG A 172 -9.93 -7.90 -17.97
N THR A 173 -8.98 -7.05 -18.32
CA THR A 173 -7.55 -7.39 -18.35
C THR A 173 -6.70 -6.23 -17.82
N PHE A 174 -5.41 -6.46 -17.64
CA PHE A 174 -4.40 -5.44 -17.31
C PHE A 174 -3.14 -5.70 -18.13
N ARG A 175 -2.26 -4.69 -18.14
CA ARG A 175 -0.93 -4.82 -18.73
C ARG A 175 0.11 -4.89 -17.63
N VAL A 176 1.18 -5.62 -17.93
CA VAL A 176 2.44 -5.58 -17.20
C VAL A 176 3.41 -4.68 -17.98
N TYR A 177 4.37 -4.07 -17.29
CA TYR A 177 5.44 -3.28 -17.91
C TYR A 177 6.44 -4.16 -18.66
#